data_AF-A0A936JUB2-F1
#
_entry.id   AF-A0A936JUB2-F1
#
_cell.length_a   1.000
_cell.length_b   1.000
_cell.length_c   1.000
_cell.angle_alpha   90.00
_cell.angle_beta   90.00
_cell.angle_gamma   90.00
#
_symmetry.space_group_name_H-M   'P 1'
#
loop_
_entity.id
_entity.type
_entity.pdbx_description
1 polymer ?
#
loop_
_entity_poly.entity_id
_entity_poly.type
_entity_poly.pdbx_seq_one_letter_code
_entity_poly.pdbx_strand_id
1 'polypeptide(L)'
;MEFLTDPQIWISLLTLTGLEIVLGIDNVIFISILAGKLPVEQQAKGRQTGLALALITRIALLCSIAWLAQLTNPLFAVFGHGVSGRDLILLAGGLFLLGKSTMEIHEKLEGPEGTHTSGGTARFGAVVFQIMLLDIVFSLDSVITAVGMAQQLWVMVTAVVLAMGVMLFFAGSISDFV
;
A
#
# COMPACT_ATOMS: atom_id res chain seq x y z
N MET A 1 -18.46 10.49 23.60
CA MET A 1 -19.42 9.40 23.86
C MET A 1 -20.50 9.33 22.78
N GLU A 2 -20.92 10.44 22.14
CA GLU A 2 -21.85 10.39 21.00
C GLU A 2 -21.30 9.69 19.74
N PHE A 3 -20.01 9.81 19.44
CA PHE A 3 -19.38 9.15 18.27
C PHE A 3 -19.40 7.61 18.33
N LEU A 4 -19.38 6.98 19.51
CA LEU A 4 -19.38 5.51 19.61
C LEU A 4 -20.78 4.91 19.45
N THR A 5 -21.82 5.73 19.58
CA THR A 5 -23.22 5.32 19.50
C THR A 5 -23.83 5.58 18.11
N ASP A 6 -23.09 6.24 17.22
CA ASP A 6 -23.52 6.48 15.84
C ASP A 6 -23.40 5.20 15.00
N PRO A 7 -24.52 4.61 14.53
CA PRO A 7 -24.51 3.41 13.71
C PRO A 7 -23.71 3.58 12.41
N GLN A 8 -23.63 4.82 11.91
CA GLN A 8 -22.99 5.12 10.63
C GLN A 8 -21.48 4.92 10.67
N ILE A 9 -20.85 5.13 11.82
CA ILE A 9 -19.42 4.88 12.03
C ILE A 9 -19.12 3.38 11.99
N TRP A 10 -19.97 2.56 12.61
CA TRP A 10 -19.80 1.10 12.60
C TRP A 10 -20.04 0.49 11.23
N ILE A 11 -21.05 0.97 10.49
CA ILE A 11 -21.29 0.56 9.10
C ILE A 11 -20.10 0.94 8.21
N SER A 12 -19.57 2.16 8.38
CA SER A 12 -18.39 2.61 7.63
C SER A 12 -17.17 1.74 7.95
N LEU A 13 -16.90 1.49 9.25
CA LEU A 13 -15.80 0.64 9.70
C LEU A 13 -15.91 -0.77 9.11
N LEU A 14 -17.10 -1.38 9.17
CA LEU A 14 -17.31 -2.74 8.67
C LEU A 14 -17.16 -2.80 7.14
N THR A 15 -17.68 -1.81 6.44
CA THR A 15 -17.57 -1.70 4.97
C THR A 15 -16.11 -1.49 4.54
N LEU A 16 -15.40 -0.56 5.18
CA LEU A 16 -13.98 -0.31 4.96
C LEU A 16 -13.16 -1.56 5.25
N THR A 17 -13.38 -2.21 6.39
CA THR A 17 -12.67 -3.43 6.75
C THR A 17 -12.90 -4.52 5.70
N GLY A 18 -14.14 -4.69 5.23
CA GLY A 18 -14.47 -5.65 4.17
C GLY A 18 -13.76 -5.34 2.85
N LEU A 19 -13.78 -4.09 2.41
CA LEU A 19 -13.09 -3.67 1.18
C LEU A 19 -11.57 -3.80 1.30
N GLU A 20 -10.99 -3.44 2.44
CA GLU A 20 -9.56 -3.60 2.70
C GLU A 20 -9.14 -5.08 2.73
N ILE A 21 -10.02 -5.98 3.19
CA ILE A 21 -9.77 -7.43 3.10
C ILE A 21 -9.81 -7.89 1.64
N VAL A 22 -10.87 -7.55 0.89
CA VAL A 22 -11.03 -7.98 -0.51
C VAL A 22 -9.88 -7.46 -1.38
N LEU A 23 -9.58 -6.18 -1.28
CA LEU A 23 -8.48 -5.53 -2.01
C LEU A 23 -7.10 -5.95 -1.47
N GLY A 24 -7.01 -6.30 -0.18
CA GLY A 24 -5.76 -6.68 0.46
C GLY A 24 -5.31 -8.12 0.20
N ILE A 25 -6.20 -8.99 -0.27
CA ILE A 25 -5.86 -10.37 -0.64
C ILE A 25 -4.75 -10.39 -1.72
N ASP A 26 -4.82 -9.49 -2.70
CA ASP A 26 -3.81 -9.40 -3.76
C ASP A 26 -2.42 -9.10 -3.17
N ASN A 27 -2.32 -8.17 -2.21
CA ASN A 27 -1.06 -7.84 -1.54
C ASN A 27 -0.49 -9.07 -0.80
N VAL A 28 -1.32 -9.84 -0.09
CA VAL A 28 -0.87 -11.04 0.64
C VAL A 28 -0.40 -12.13 -0.31
N ILE A 29 -1.09 -12.32 -1.45
CA ILE A 29 -0.68 -13.27 -2.48
C ILE A 29 0.68 -12.87 -3.05
N PHE A 30 0.88 -11.61 -3.43
CA PHE A 30 2.18 -11.13 -3.92
C PHE A 30 3.30 -11.31 -2.89
N ILE A 31 3.05 -10.97 -1.62
CA ILE A 31 4.01 -11.18 -0.53
C ILE A 31 4.38 -12.67 -0.41
N SER A 32 3.38 -13.55 -0.49
CA SER A 32 3.57 -14.99 -0.37
C SER A 32 4.38 -15.56 -1.55
N ILE A 33 4.09 -15.15 -2.78
CA ILE A 33 4.83 -15.54 -3.99
C ILE A 33 6.29 -15.08 -3.90
N LEU A 34 6.54 -13.85 -3.48
CA LEU A 34 7.89 -13.30 -3.40
C LEU A 34 8.69 -13.95 -2.27
N ALA A 35 8.08 -14.13 -1.09
CA ALA A 35 8.71 -14.82 0.01
C ALA A 35 8.98 -16.30 -0.29
N GLY A 36 8.18 -16.94 -1.16
CA GLY A 36 8.42 -18.30 -1.68
C GLY A 36 9.73 -18.45 -2.47
N LYS A 37 10.32 -17.34 -2.95
CA LYS A 37 11.63 -17.34 -3.61
C LYS A 37 12.81 -17.44 -2.63
N LEU A 38 12.55 -17.31 -1.32
CA LEU A 38 13.57 -17.48 -0.28
C LEU A 38 13.82 -18.96 0.00
N PRO A 39 14.99 -19.31 0.59
CA PRO A 39 15.22 -20.65 1.15
C PRO A 39 14.08 -21.06 2.07
N VAL A 40 13.67 -22.33 2.03
CA VAL A 40 12.52 -22.88 2.77
C VAL A 40 12.53 -22.46 4.25
N GLU A 41 13.70 -22.45 4.89
CA GLU A 41 13.89 -22.06 6.29
C GLU A 41 13.59 -20.58 6.59
N GLN A 42 13.66 -19.71 5.56
CA GLN A 42 13.49 -18.27 5.66
C GLN A 42 12.15 -17.77 5.12
N GLN A 43 11.40 -18.59 4.37
CA GLN A 43 10.14 -18.17 3.74
C GLN A 43 9.13 -17.67 4.76
N ALA A 44 8.93 -18.42 5.86
CA ALA A 44 8.00 -18.05 6.92
C ALA A 44 8.37 -16.70 7.57
N LYS A 45 9.67 -16.50 7.86
CA LYS A 45 10.17 -15.23 8.40
C LYS A 45 10.03 -14.11 7.38
N GLY A 46 10.32 -14.36 6.11
CA GLY A 46 10.18 -13.39 5.01
C GLY A 46 8.74 -12.91 4.85
N ARG A 47 7.76 -13.82 4.92
CA ARG A 47 6.33 -13.48 4.90
C ARG A 47 5.93 -12.62 6.11
N GLN A 48 6.27 -13.07 7.32
CA GLN A 48 5.91 -12.36 8.55
C GLN A 48 6.55 -10.96 8.61
N THR A 49 7.83 -10.86 8.28
CA THR A 49 8.54 -9.57 8.22
C THR A 49 7.97 -8.68 7.11
N GLY A 50 7.70 -9.26 5.93
CA GLY A 50 7.07 -8.54 4.82
C GLY A 50 5.70 -7.98 5.18
N LEU A 51 4.82 -8.78 5.78
CA LEU A 51 3.48 -8.36 6.23
C LEU A 51 3.54 -7.31 7.35
N ALA A 52 4.44 -7.47 8.32
CA ALA A 52 4.61 -6.50 9.40
C ALA A 52 5.11 -5.15 8.86
N LEU A 53 6.08 -5.16 7.96
CA LEU A 53 6.58 -3.94 7.31
C LEU A 53 5.52 -3.32 6.40
N ALA A 54 4.76 -4.14 5.65
CA ALA A 54 3.65 -3.70 4.81
C ALA A 54 2.56 -2.96 5.62
N LEU A 55 2.25 -3.43 6.82
CA LEU A 55 1.33 -2.72 7.71
C LEU A 55 1.86 -1.33 8.09
N ILE A 56 3.14 -1.24 8.44
CA ILE A 56 3.77 0.04 8.81
C ILE A 56 3.76 1.01 7.62
N THR A 57 4.15 0.56 6.44
CA THR A 57 4.14 1.38 5.21
C THR A 57 2.73 1.82 4.86
N ARG A 58 1.73 0.94 4.99
CA ARG A 58 0.32 1.26 4.72
C ARG A 58 -0.24 2.29 5.68
N ILE A 59 0.03 2.16 6.98
CA ILE A 59 -0.37 3.17 7.97
C ILE A 59 0.33 4.51 7.69
N ALA A 60 1.62 4.50 7.37
CA ALA A 60 2.37 5.71 7.02
C ALA A 60 1.81 6.40 5.77
N LEU A 61 1.50 5.63 4.72
CA LEU A 61 0.85 6.13 3.50
C LEU A 61 -0.54 6.70 3.79
N LEU A 62 -1.35 6.00 4.59
CA LEU A 62 -2.66 6.47 5.00
C LEU A 62 -2.58 7.78 5.78
N CYS A 63 -1.69 7.88 6.76
CA CYS A 63 -1.46 9.13 7.48
C CYS A 63 -1.00 10.26 6.55
N SER A 64 -0.09 9.95 5.61
CA SER A 64 0.42 10.93 4.63
C SER A 64 -0.69 11.44 3.71
N ILE A 65 -1.52 10.53 3.17
CA ILE A 65 -2.62 10.87 2.27
C ILE A 65 -3.75 11.56 3.03
N ALA A 66 -4.07 11.13 4.25
CA ALA A 66 -5.09 11.79 5.06
C ALA A 66 -4.68 13.22 5.48
N TRP A 67 -3.39 13.42 5.78
CA TRP A 67 -2.85 14.77 6.01
C TRP A 67 -2.94 15.61 4.74
N LEU A 68 -2.59 15.04 3.59
CA LEU A 68 -2.73 15.70 2.30
C LEU A 68 -4.19 16.00 1.95
N ALA A 69 -5.15 15.15 2.34
CA ALA A 69 -6.58 15.37 2.14
C ALA A 69 -7.16 16.52 2.98
N GLN A 70 -6.53 16.86 4.12
CA GLN A 70 -6.87 18.07 4.87
C GLN A 70 -6.40 19.35 4.16
N LEU A 71 -5.48 19.24 3.19
CA LEU A 71 -4.96 20.34 2.39
C LEU A 71 -5.88 20.71 1.21
N THR A 72 -7.20 20.60 1.42
CA THR A 72 -8.26 20.89 0.43
C THR A 72 -8.64 22.38 0.38
N ASN A 73 -8.14 23.20 1.31
CA ASN A 73 -8.33 24.65 1.22
C ASN A 73 -7.72 25.17 -0.09
N PRO A 74 -8.48 25.90 -0.93
CA PRO A 74 -7.98 26.42 -2.19
C PRO A 74 -6.91 27.48 -1.91
N LEU A 75 -5.69 27.24 -2.40
CA LEU A 75 -4.55 28.15 -2.23
C LEU A 75 -4.66 29.33 -3.20
N PHE A 76 -5.18 29.09 -4.41
CA PHE A 76 -5.48 30.09 -5.42
C PHE A 76 -6.51 29.53 -6.41
N ALA A 77 -7.24 30.39 -7.11
CA ALA A 77 -8.21 29.99 -8.12
C ALA A 77 -7.67 30.28 -9.53
N VAL A 78 -7.78 29.31 -10.43
CA VAL A 78 -7.45 29.46 -11.86
C VAL A 78 -8.72 29.20 -12.67
N PHE A 79 -9.13 30.14 -13.53
CA PHE A 79 -10.38 30.05 -14.31
C PHE A 79 -11.62 29.67 -13.46
N GLY A 80 -11.72 30.15 -12.22
CA GLY A 80 -12.83 29.86 -11.31
C GLY A 80 -12.77 28.49 -10.62
N HIS A 81 -11.74 27.68 -10.88
CA HIS A 81 -11.48 26.43 -10.17
C HIS A 81 -10.47 26.66 -9.06
N GLY A 82 -10.83 26.35 -7.81
CA GLY A 82 -9.93 26.41 -6.67
C GLY A 82 -8.89 25.30 -6.76
N VAL A 83 -7.61 25.66 -6.84
CA VAL A 83 -6.50 24.72 -6.81
C VAL A 83 -6.05 24.58 -5.37
N SER A 84 -6.17 23.37 -4.82
CA SER A 84 -5.76 23.07 -3.45
C SER A 84 -4.31 22.58 -3.39
N GLY A 85 -3.72 22.60 -2.18
CA GLY A 85 -2.38 22.04 -1.98
C GLY A 85 -2.34 20.54 -2.28
N ARG A 86 -3.44 19.83 -2.04
CA ARG A 86 -3.65 18.43 -2.45
C ARG A 86 -3.46 18.25 -3.95
N ASP A 87 -4.09 19.10 -4.76
CA ASP A 87 -4.07 18.96 -6.22
C ASP A 87 -2.65 19.17 -6.77
N LEU A 88 -1.91 20.12 -6.21
CA LEU A 88 -0.52 20.39 -6.60
C LEU A 88 0.41 19.23 -6.23
N ILE A 89 0.27 18.65 -5.03
CA ILE A 89 1.10 17.53 -4.61
C ILE A 89 0.75 16.26 -5.40
N LEU A 90 -0.54 15.99 -5.65
CA LEU A 90 -0.96 14.85 -6.47
C LEU A 90 -0.47 14.99 -7.91
N LEU A 91 -0.54 16.20 -8.47
CA LEU A 91 -0.05 16.47 -9.82
C LEU A 91 1.48 16.34 -9.89
N ALA A 92 2.21 16.86 -8.91
CA ALA A 92 3.66 16.72 -8.83
C ALA A 92 4.09 15.26 -8.63
N GLY A 93 3.43 14.54 -7.71
CA GLY A 93 3.67 13.12 -7.45
C GLY A 93 3.34 12.24 -8.66
N GLY A 94 2.22 12.51 -9.32
CA GLY A 94 1.82 11.84 -10.56
C GLY A 94 2.83 12.06 -11.69
N LEU A 95 3.29 13.30 -11.90
CA LEU A 95 4.35 13.61 -12.87
C LEU A 95 5.68 12.93 -12.52
N PHE A 96 6.05 12.92 -11.23
CA PHE A 96 7.26 12.24 -10.77
C PHE A 96 7.20 10.73 -11.05
N LEU A 97 6.07 10.08 -10.74
CA LEU A 97 5.86 8.66 -11.02
C LEU A 97 5.88 8.38 -12.52
N LEU A 98 5.20 9.19 -13.34
CA LEU A 98 5.24 9.06 -14.80
C LEU A 98 6.68 9.18 -15.34
N GLY A 99 7.45 10.15 -14.85
CA GLY A 99 8.85 10.33 -15.23
C GLY A 99 9.71 9.12 -14.84
N LYS A 100 9.62 8.68 -13.59
CA LYS A 100 10.36 7.51 -13.07
C LYS A 100 9.97 6.22 -13.78
N SER A 101 8.68 5.97 -13.99
CA SER A 101 8.20 4.81 -14.75
C SER A 101 8.68 4.85 -16.20
N THR A 102 8.70 6.03 -16.83
CA THR A 102 9.25 6.18 -18.20
C THR A 102 10.74 5.90 -18.24
N MET A 103 11.52 6.41 -17.28
CA MET A 103 12.95 6.11 -17.16
C MET A 103 13.21 4.62 -16.89
N GLU A 104 12.45 3.99 -16.01
CA GLU A 104 12.59 2.56 -15.71
C GLU A 104 12.18 1.69 -16.91
N ILE A 105 11.18 2.12 -17.68
CA ILE A 105 10.81 1.47 -18.95
C ILE A 105 11.94 1.67 -19.98
N HIS A 106 12.54 2.86 -20.06
CA HIS A 106 13.66 3.16 -20.95
C HIS A 106 14.90 2.34 -20.62
N GLU A 107 15.30 2.25 -19.35
CA GLU A 107 16.41 1.39 -18.87
C GLU A 107 16.14 -0.10 -19.16
N LYS A 108 14.88 -0.56 -19.05
CA LYS A 108 14.52 -1.94 -19.42
C LYS A 108 14.53 -2.19 -20.93
N LEU A 109 14.38 -1.14 -21.74
CA LEU A 109 14.36 -1.20 -23.22
C LEU A 109 15.75 -1.01 -23.84
N GLU A 110 16.66 -0.26 -23.20
CA GLU A 110 18.04 -0.09 -23.67
C GLU A 110 18.89 -1.37 -23.51
N GLY A 111 18.34 -2.39 -22.85
CA GLY A 111 19.02 -3.67 -22.65
C GLY A 111 20.09 -3.56 -21.55
N PRO A 112 20.43 -4.66 -20.88
CA PRO A 112 21.37 -4.62 -19.78
C PRO A 112 22.77 -4.31 -20.32
N GLU A 113 23.22 -3.06 -20.19
CA GLU A 113 24.65 -2.79 -20.13
C GLU A 113 25.20 -3.45 -18.86
N GLY A 114 25.59 -4.71 -19.02
CA GLY A 114 26.70 -5.35 -18.33
C GLY A 114 26.73 -5.25 -16.81
N THR A 115 25.87 -6.01 -16.12
CA THR A 115 26.33 -6.71 -14.91
C THR A 115 25.68 -8.08 -14.80
N HIS A 116 26.35 -9.07 -15.37
CA HIS A 116 26.21 -10.44 -14.90
C HIS A 116 26.66 -10.53 -13.44
N THR A 117 25.76 -10.87 -12.52
CA THR A 117 26.12 -11.73 -11.39
C THR A 117 24.99 -12.68 -11.01
N SER A 118 25.21 -13.95 -11.35
CA SER A 118 25.04 -15.11 -10.49
C SER A 118 23.62 -15.58 -10.14
N GLY A 119 23.33 -16.84 -10.53
CA GLY A 119 22.34 -17.71 -9.89
C GLY A 119 22.69 -18.00 -8.43
N GLY A 120 22.60 -16.98 -7.59
CA GLY A 120 22.68 -17.08 -6.13
C GLY A 120 21.30 -17.01 -5.52
N THR A 121 21.08 -17.79 -4.47
CA THR A 121 19.93 -17.74 -3.57
C THR A 121 19.45 -16.31 -3.34
N ALA A 122 18.16 -16.03 -3.57
CA ALA A 122 17.59 -14.70 -3.38
C ALA A 122 17.93 -14.20 -1.96
N ARG A 123 18.62 -13.05 -1.87
CA ARG A 123 19.02 -12.46 -0.58
C ARG A 123 17.77 -11.98 0.13
N PHE A 124 17.60 -12.38 1.40
CA PHE A 124 16.47 -12.01 2.25
C PHE A 124 16.09 -10.53 2.14
N GLY A 125 17.07 -9.63 2.28
CA GLY A 125 16.85 -8.18 2.18
C GLY A 125 16.37 -7.71 0.80
N ALA A 126 16.80 -8.34 -0.29
CA ALA A 126 16.36 -7.98 -1.64
C ALA A 126 14.89 -8.37 -1.88
N VAL A 127 14.47 -9.53 -1.37
CA VAL A 127 13.07 -9.98 -1.44
C VAL A 127 12.18 -9.10 -0.57
N VAL A 128 12.60 -8.79 0.65
CA VAL A 128 11.85 -7.88 1.55
C VAL A 128 11.73 -6.48 0.94
N PHE A 129 12.81 -5.96 0.36
CA PHE A 129 12.76 -4.66 -0.33
C PHE A 129 11.80 -4.68 -1.52
N GLN A 130 11.81 -5.75 -2.33
CA GLN A 130 10.89 -5.91 -3.45
C GLN A 130 9.43 -6.01 -2.98
N ILE A 131 9.18 -6.73 -1.87
CA ILE A 131 7.87 -6.78 -1.22
C ILE A 131 7.41 -5.38 -0.83
N MET A 132 8.26 -4.59 -0.18
CA MET A 132 7.91 -3.22 0.26
C MET A 132 7.58 -2.31 -0.93
N LEU A 133 8.37 -2.37 -2.01
CA LEU A 133 8.15 -1.54 -3.19
C LEU A 133 6.81 -1.86 -3.85
N LEU A 134 6.50 -3.14 -4.02
CA LEU A 134 5.22 -3.57 -4.60
C LEU A 134 4.04 -3.27 -3.68
N ASP A 135 4.19 -3.46 -2.37
CA ASP A 135 3.15 -3.12 -1.39
C ASP A 135 2.82 -1.62 -1.42
N ILE A 136 3.80 -0.73 -1.55
CA ILE A 136 3.54 0.71 -1.68
C ILE A 136 2.67 1.01 -2.91
N VAL A 137 2.99 0.39 -4.05
CA VAL A 137 2.23 0.60 -5.29
C VAL A 137 0.79 0.09 -5.15
N PHE A 138 0.60 -1.13 -4.64
CA PHE A 138 -0.74 -1.70 -4.49
C PHE A 138 -1.55 -1.05 -3.36
N SER A 139 -0.90 -0.67 -2.26
CA SER A 139 -1.60 -0.05 -1.12
C SER A 139 -2.11 1.35 -1.45
N LEU A 140 -1.52 2.05 -2.44
CA LEU A 140 -1.95 3.38 -2.84
C LEU A 140 -3.42 3.41 -3.27
N ASP A 141 -3.88 2.43 -4.04
CA ASP A 141 -5.27 2.35 -4.52
C ASP A 141 -6.25 2.13 -3.36
N SER A 142 -5.92 1.21 -2.45
CA SER A 142 -6.75 0.92 -1.26
C SER A 142 -6.84 2.14 -0.34
N VAL A 143 -5.72 2.84 -0.12
CA VAL A 143 -5.66 4.01 0.75
C VAL A 143 -6.42 5.19 0.15
N ILE A 144 -6.32 5.42 -1.17
CA ILE A 144 -7.11 6.45 -1.84
C ILE A 144 -8.61 6.16 -1.70
N THR A 145 -9.00 4.90 -1.86
CA THR A 145 -10.40 4.47 -1.70
C THR A 145 -10.88 4.69 -0.27
N ALA A 146 -10.08 4.33 0.73
CA ALA A 146 -10.39 4.54 2.14
C ALA A 146 -10.59 6.02 2.48
N VAL A 147 -9.68 6.88 2.02
CA VAL A 147 -9.76 8.34 2.20
C VAL A 147 -10.96 8.94 1.45
N GLY A 148 -11.40 8.33 0.35
CA GLY A 148 -12.61 8.72 -0.37
C GLY A 148 -13.91 8.34 0.35
N MET A 149 -13.91 7.30 1.18
CA MET A 149 -15.12 6.77 1.83
C MET A 149 -15.30 7.20 3.29
N ALA A 150 -14.22 7.34 4.06
CA ALA A 150 -14.29 7.66 5.49
C ALA A 150 -13.77 9.08 5.79
N GLN A 151 -14.53 9.82 6.59
CA GLN A 151 -14.14 11.16 7.03
C GLN A 151 -13.21 11.13 8.26
N GLN A 152 -13.21 10.03 9.02
CA GLN A 152 -12.48 9.94 10.27
C GLN A 152 -11.23 9.06 10.11
N LEU A 153 -10.06 9.67 10.33
CA LEU A 153 -8.75 8.99 10.28
C LEU A 153 -8.71 7.72 11.14
N TRP A 154 -9.23 7.80 12.37
CA TRP A 154 -9.20 6.68 13.30
C TRP A 154 -10.02 5.47 12.81
N VAL A 155 -11.12 5.70 12.06
CA VAL A 155 -11.93 4.63 11.47
C VAL A 155 -11.15 3.94 10.37
N MET A 156 -10.49 4.70 9.50
CA MET A 156 -9.64 4.16 8.42
C MET A 156 -8.48 3.34 8.98
N VAL A 157 -7.75 3.88 9.97
CA VAL A 157 -6.64 3.16 10.61
C VAL A 157 -7.13 1.89 11.29
N THR A 158 -8.27 1.95 12.00
CA THR A 158 -8.84 0.77 12.65
C THR A 158 -9.25 -0.30 11.62
N ALA A 159 -9.86 0.10 10.50
CA ALA A 159 -10.22 -0.82 9.42
C ALA A 159 -8.99 -1.52 8.82
N VAL A 160 -7.92 -0.77 8.52
CA VAL A 160 -6.67 -1.34 7.99
C VAL A 160 -6.03 -2.31 8.99
N VAL A 161 -6.01 -1.96 10.28
CA VAL A 161 -5.45 -2.83 11.32
C VAL A 161 -6.28 -4.11 11.47
N LEU A 162 -7.61 -4.01 11.48
CA LEU A 162 -8.50 -5.17 11.55
C LEU A 162 -8.34 -6.07 10.32
N ALA A 163 -8.35 -5.49 9.12
CA ALA A 163 -8.13 -6.20 7.87
C ALA A 163 -6.76 -6.90 7.86
N MET A 164 -5.71 -6.23 8.32
CA MET A 164 -4.37 -6.83 8.44
C MET A 164 -4.33 -7.96 9.46
N GLY A 165 -5.05 -7.83 10.59
CA GLY A 165 -5.18 -8.91 11.56
C GLY A 165 -5.80 -10.17 10.94
N VAL A 166 -6.85 -10.01 10.14
CA VAL A 166 -7.45 -11.11 9.37
C VAL A 166 -6.45 -11.67 8.36
N MET A 167 -5.78 -10.83 7.58
CA MET A 167 -4.79 -11.26 6.60
C MET A 167 -3.63 -12.03 7.22
N LEU A 168 -3.10 -11.59 8.37
CA LEU A 168 -2.05 -12.29 9.11
C LEU A 168 -2.52 -13.66 9.60
N PHE A 169 -3.76 -13.77 10.06
CA PHE A 169 -4.35 -15.04 10.47
C PHE A 169 -4.44 -16.04 9.31
N PHE A 170 -4.80 -15.57 8.11
CA PHE A 170 -4.91 -16.39 6.91
C PHE A 170 -3.61 -16.54 6.09
N ALA A 171 -2.55 -15.79 6.41
CA ALA A 171 -1.32 -15.75 5.62
C ALA A 171 -0.63 -17.12 5.49
N GLY A 172 -0.71 -17.96 6.51
CA GLY A 172 -0.23 -19.35 6.45
C GLY A 172 -1.00 -20.16 5.42
N SER A 173 -2.33 -20.19 5.55
CA SER A 173 -3.22 -20.93 4.64
C SER A 173 -3.15 -20.45 3.19
N ILE A 174 -3.03 -19.13 2.97
CA ILE A 174 -2.85 -18.55 1.63
C ILE A 174 -1.51 -18.99 1.04
N SER A 175 -0.45 -19.05 1.86
CA SER A 175 0.86 -19.50 1.39
C SER A 175 0.94 -20.99 1.10
N ASP A 176 0.18 -21.83 1.78
CA ASP A 176 0.17 -23.28 1.50
C ASP A 176 -0.65 -23.60 0.24
N PHE A 177 -1.51 -22.67 -0.18
CA PHE A 177 -2.35 -22.79 -1.38
C PHE A 177 -1.64 -22.36 -2.68
N VAL A 178 -0.69 -21.43 -2.58
CA VAL A 178 0.05 -20.84 -3.73
C VAL A 178 1.42 -21.50 -3.89
#